data_AF-A0A1Y3YWV5-F1
#
_entry.id   AF-A0A1Y3YWV5-F1
#
_cell.length_a   1.000
_cell.length_b   1.000
_cell.length_c   1.000
_cell.angle_alpha   90.00
_cell.angle_beta   90.00
_cell.angle_gamma   90.00
#
_symmetry.space_group_name_H-M   'P 1'
#
loop_
_entity.id
_entity.type
_entity.pdbx_description
1 polymer ?
#
loop_
_entity_poly.entity_id
_entity_poly.type
_entity_poly.pdbx_seq_one_letter_code
_entity_poly.pdbx_strand_id
1 'polypeptide(L)'
;MKQTVSIFAPDINVASKSSAIQLWLNRKNQFFSSVLEEDVSNRQVLLLGHASFVFSALICASFVSQVPALICLAWFMVALRLCVKGGLG
;
A
#
# COMPACT_ATOMS: atom_id res chain seq x y z
N MET A 1 16.64 -32.41 -22.38
CA MET A 1 16.74 -31.22 -23.27
C MET A 1 16.75 -29.97 -22.38
N LYS A 2 17.82 -29.16 -22.39
CA LYS A 2 17.85 -27.87 -21.68
C LYS A 2 17.09 -26.86 -22.53
N GLN A 3 15.97 -26.33 -22.03
CA GLN A 3 15.24 -25.23 -22.65
C GLN A 3 16.02 -23.93 -22.39
N THR A 4 16.70 -23.44 -23.41
CA THR A 4 17.31 -22.10 -23.39
C THR A 4 16.22 -21.09 -23.71
N VAL A 5 15.64 -20.49 -22.66
CA VAL A 5 14.66 -19.41 -22.80
C VAL A 5 15.42 -18.11 -23.05
N SER A 6 15.25 -17.52 -24.25
CA SER A 6 15.83 -16.22 -24.59
C SER A 6 15.01 -15.10 -23.93
N ILE A 7 15.42 -14.67 -22.75
CA ILE A 7 14.82 -13.52 -22.05
C ILE A 7 15.45 -12.23 -22.61
N PHE A 8 14.61 -11.25 -22.93
CA PHE A 8 15.02 -9.96 -23.46
C PHE A 8 15.82 -9.20 -22.38
N ALA A 9 17.02 -8.72 -22.71
CA ALA A 9 17.95 -8.08 -21.76
C ALA A 9 17.36 -6.97 -20.86
N PRO A 10 16.42 -6.11 -21.31
CA PRO A 10 15.82 -5.12 -20.41
C PRO A 10 14.89 -5.71 -19.35
N ASP A 11 14.23 -6.86 -19.58
CA ASP A 11 13.43 -7.56 -18.56
C ASP A 11 14.30 -8.08 -17.41
N ILE A 12 15.51 -8.53 -17.73
CA ILE A 12 16.52 -8.95 -16.73
C ILE A 12 16.95 -7.73 -15.89
N ASN A 13 17.12 -6.57 -16.51
CA ASN A 13 17.47 -5.32 -15.82
C ASN A 13 16.32 -4.80 -14.93
N VAL A 14 15.05 -4.97 -15.35
CA VAL A 14 13.88 -4.57 -14.56
C VAL A 14 13.71 -5.47 -13.33
N ALA A 15 13.87 -6.79 -13.49
CA ALA A 15 13.85 -7.74 -12.37
C ALA A 15 15.03 -7.53 -11.40
N SER A 16 16.21 -7.21 -11.92
CA SER A 16 17.43 -6.95 -11.12
C SER A 16 17.38 -5.62 -10.34
N LYS A 17 16.57 -4.65 -10.78
CA LYS A 17 16.45 -3.32 -10.14
C LYS A 17 15.29 -3.21 -9.14
N SER A 18 14.43 -4.22 -9.01
CA SER A 18 13.37 -4.16 -8.01
C SER A 18 13.97 -4.32 -6.62
N SER A 19 13.90 -3.25 -5.82
CA SER A 19 14.46 -3.26 -4.47
C SER A 19 13.74 -4.32 -3.62
N ALA A 20 14.43 -4.87 -2.60
CA ALA A 20 13.82 -5.81 -1.66
C ALA A 20 12.49 -5.29 -1.06
N ILE A 21 12.37 -3.96 -0.92
CA ILE A 21 11.16 -3.28 -0.47
C ILE A 21 10.03 -3.39 -1.51
N GLN A 22 10.30 -3.17 -2.80
CA GLN A 22 9.28 -3.35 -3.84
C GLN A 22 8.81 -4.81 -3.92
N LEU A 23 9.73 -5.76 -3.82
CA LEU A 23 9.38 -7.18 -3.80
C LEU A 23 8.50 -7.52 -2.60
N TRP A 24 8.84 -6.99 -1.42
CA TRP A 24 8.05 -7.17 -0.20
C TRP A 24 6.67 -6.52 -0.30
N LEU A 25 6.57 -5.30 -0.82
CA LEU A 25 5.31 -4.56 -0.97
C LEU A 25 4.31 -5.29 -1.88
N ASN A 26 4.79 -5.92 -2.95
CA ASN A 26 3.93 -6.67 -3.88
C ASN A 26 3.63 -8.10 -3.42
N ARG A 27 4.29 -8.60 -2.35
CA ARG A 27 4.04 -9.94 -1.81
C ARG A 27 2.68 -9.98 -1.10
N LYS A 28 1.97 -11.11 -1.24
CA LYS A 28 0.75 -11.43 -0.49
C LYS A 28 1.03 -11.46 1.02
N ASN A 29 0.21 -10.74 1.79
CA ASN A 29 0.21 -10.76 3.23
C ASN A 29 -0.62 -11.95 3.74
N GLN A 30 0.03 -13.01 4.24
CA GLN A 30 -0.67 -14.24 4.65
C GLN A 30 -1.66 -14.02 5.79
N PHE A 31 -1.31 -13.21 6.78
CA PHE A 31 -2.17 -12.96 7.95
C PHE A 31 -3.46 -12.24 7.53
N PHE A 32 -3.35 -11.07 6.91
CA PHE A 32 -4.53 -10.32 6.49
C PHE A 32 -5.30 -11.05 5.39
N SER A 33 -4.63 -11.77 4.50
CA SER A 33 -5.34 -12.58 3.50
C SER A 33 -6.14 -13.73 4.12
N SER A 34 -5.64 -14.32 5.21
CA SER A 34 -6.39 -15.36 5.93
C SER A 34 -7.57 -14.80 6.71
N VAL A 35 -7.42 -13.60 7.29
CA VAL A 35 -8.48 -12.95 8.08
C VAL A 35 -9.59 -12.39 7.20
N LEU A 36 -9.24 -11.83 6.05
CA LEU A 36 -10.18 -11.24 5.10
C LEU A 36 -10.71 -12.24 4.08
N GLU A 37 -10.20 -13.48 4.08
CA GLU A 37 -10.49 -14.52 3.09
C GLU A 37 -10.27 -14.07 1.63
N GLU A 38 -9.48 -13.01 1.43
CA GLU A 38 -9.17 -12.39 0.15
C GLU A 38 -7.66 -12.18 -0.01
N ASP A 39 -7.16 -12.18 -1.25
CA ASP A 39 -5.73 -12.01 -1.50
C ASP A 39 -5.31 -10.55 -1.37
N VAL A 40 -4.72 -10.21 -0.21
CA VAL A 40 -4.27 -8.85 0.10
C VAL A 40 -2.75 -8.77 0.09
N SER A 41 -2.19 -7.80 -0.65
CA SER A 41 -0.76 -7.50 -0.69
C SER A 41 -0.29 -6.69 0.53
N ASN A 42 1.00 -6.77 0.88
CA ASN A 42 1.58 -5.94 1.94
C ASN A 42 1.42 -4.44 1.67
N ARG A 43 1.47 -4.03 0.39
CA ARG A 43 1.19 -2.65 -0.02
C ARG A 43 -0.22 -2.22 0.35
N GLN A 44 -1.22 -3.05 0.08
CA GLN A 44 -2.62 -2.73 0.41
C GLN A 44 -2.81 -2.62 1.93
N VAL A 45 -2.24 -3.56 2.70
CA VAL A 45 -2.27 -3.49 4.18
C VAL A 45 -1.61 -2.21 4.70
N LEU A 46 -0.47 -1.82 4.13
CA LEU A 46 0.23 -0.60 4.53
C LEU A 46 -0.58 0.67 4.23
N LEU A 47 -1.21 0.73 3.04
CA LEU A 47 -2.09 1.84 2.67
C LEU A 47 -3.31 1.93 3.58
N LEU A 48 -3.93 0.80 3.90
CA LEU A 48 -5.05 0.72 4.84
C LEU A 48 -4.63 1.15 6.26
N GLY A 49 -3.44 0.73 6.71
CA GLY A 49 -2.86 1.17 7.97
C GLY A 49 -2.58 2.67 8.00
N HIS A 50 -2.08 3.24 6.90
CA HIS A 50 -1.88 4.69 6.78
C HIS A 50 -3.21 5.46 6.83
N ALA A 51 -4.24 5.00 6.11
CA ALA A 51 -5.57 5.60 6.17
C ALA A 51 -6.15 5.53 7.59
N SER A 52 -6.02 4.38 8.26
CA SER A 52 -6.48 4.17 9.64
C SER A 52 -5.77 5.09 10.63
N PHE A 53 -4.45 5.26 10.50
CA PHE A 53 -3.67 6.16 11.33
C PHE A 53 -4.12 7.63 11.16
N VAL A 54 -4.26 8.09 9.92
CA VAL A 54 -4.66 9.48 9.65
C VAL A 54 -6.11 9.74 10.08
N PHE A 55 -6.99 8.74 9.98
CA PHE A 55 -8.36 8.84 10.49
C PHE A 55 -8.38 9.00 12.02
N SER A 56 -7.62 8.19 12.75
CA SER A 56 -7.48 8.35 14.20
C SER A 56 -6.91 9.72 14.57
N ALA A 57 -5.91 10.20 13.84
CA ALA A 57 -5.37 11.55 14.03
C ALA A 57 -6.41 12.65 13.76
N LEU A 58 -7.25 12.48 12.73
CA LEU A 58 -8.36 13.39 12.42
C LEU A 58 -9.38 13.45 13.57
N ILE A 59 -9.77 12.30 14.12
CA ILE A 59 -10.67 12.25 15.28
C ILE A 59 -10.05 13.03 16.44
N CYS A 60 -8.80 12.74 16.80
CA CYS A 60 -8.11 13.46 17.89
C CYS A 60 -8.02 14.97 17.61
N ALA A 61 -7.63 15.37 16.40
CA ALA A 61 -7.46 16.76 16.02
C ALA A 61 -8.79 17.55 16.07
N SER A 62 -9.92 16.88 15.81
CA SER A 62 -11.25 17.51 15.88
C SER A 62 -11.63 17.99 17.28
N PHE A 63 -11.05 17.39 18.33
CA PHE A 63 -11.21 17.86 19.71
C PHE A 63 -10.26 18.98 20.12
N VAL A 64 -9.18 19.22 19.36
CA VAL A 64 -8.16 20.22 19.70
C VAL A 64 -8.51 21.58 19.09
N SER A 65 -8.67 21.65 17.77
CA SER A 65 -9.12 22.86 17.08
C SER A 65 -9.43 22.59 15.61
N GLN A 66 -10.12 23.53 14.97
CA GLN A 66 -10.55 23.41 13.58
C GLN A 66 -9.38 23.33 12.59
N VAL A 67 -8.30 24.07 12.81
CA VAL A 67 -7.15 24.12 11.88
C VAL A 67 -6.46 22.76 11.70
N PRO A 68 -5.98 22.07 12.75
CA PRO A 68 -5.38 20.74 12.60
C PRO A 68 -6.40 19.71 12.10
N ALA A 69 -7.68 19.84 12.45
CA ALA A 69 -8.72 18.97 11.92
C ALA A 69 -8.83 19.09 10.39
N LEU A 70 -8.80 20.30 9.84
CA LEU A 70 -8.80 20.52 8.38
C LEU A 70 -7.54 19.97 7.70
N ILE A 71 -6.38 20.10 8.34
CA ILE A 71 -5.12 19.52 7.83
C ILE A 71 -5.20 17.99 7.81
N CYS A 72 -5.64 17.38 8.91
CA CYS A 72 -5.83 15.93 8.99
C CYS A 72 -6.89 15.44 8.01
N LEU A 73 -7.94 16.22 7.76
CA LEU A 73 -8.98 15.90 6.78
C LEU A 73 -8.40 15.86 5.36
N ALA A 74 -7.65 16.90 4.96
CA ALA A 74 -6.99 16.93 3.66
C ALA A 74 -6.02 15.74 3.49
N TRP A 75 -5.27 15.42 4.54
CA TRP A 75 -4.38 14.25 4.55
C TRP A 75 -5.16 12.95 4.42
N PHE A 76 -6.26 12.79 5.15
CA PHE A 76 -7.10 11.60 5.09
C PHE A 76 -7.66 11.39 3.68
N MET A 77 -8.11 12.46 3.01
CA MET A 77 -8.57 12.39 1.62
C MET A 77 -7.46 11.93 0.66
N VAL A 78 -6.21 12.33 0.88
CA VAL A 78 -5.06 11.83 0.11
C VAL A 78 -4.82 10.35 0.40
N ALA A 79 -4.87 9.93 1.67
CA ALA A 79 -4.69 8.53 2.05
C ALA A 79 -5.76 7.61 1.42
N LEU A 80 -7.03 8.04 1.41
CA LEU A 80 -8.11 7.33 0.73
C LEU A 80 -7.87 7.22 -0.77
N ARG A 81 -7.45 8.31 -1.44
CA ARG A 81 -7.10 8.25 -2.87
C ARG A 81 -5.96 7.28 -3.16
N LEU A 82 -4.98 7.19 -2.26
CA LEU A 82 -3.89 6.22 -2.39
C LEU A 82 -4.39 4.78 -2.22
N CYS A 83 -5.35 4.53 -1.31
CA CYS A 83 -5.99 3.22 -1.16
C CYS A 83 -6.70 2.78 -2.44
N VAL A 84 -7.53 3.66 -3.03
CA VAL A 84 -8.24 3.38 -4.30
C VAL A 84 -7.25 3.09 -5.44
N LYS A 85 -6.21 3.94 -5.60
CA LYS A 85 -5.14 3.69 -6.58
C LYS A 85 -4.28 2.45 -6.25
N GLY A 86 -4.32 2.00 -5.01
CA GLY A 86 -3.62 0.82 -4.50
C GLY A 86 -4.37 -0.48 -4.74
N GLY A 87 -5.59 -0.43 -5.30
CA GLY A 87 -6.44 -1.60 -5.52
C GLY A 87 -7.25 -2.02 -4.29
N LEU A 88 -7.58 -1.09 -3.38
CA LEU A 88 -8.50 -1.32 -2.24
C LEU A 88 -9.91 -0.76 -2.53
N GLY A 89 -10.49 -1.05 -3.70
CA GLY A 89 -11.78 -0.50 -4.11
C GLY A 89 -12.60 -1.49 -4.91
#